data_AF-A0AAN8YQ60-F1
#
_entry.id   AF-A0AAN8YQ60-F1
#
_cell.length_a   1.000
_cell.length_b   1.000
_cell.length_c   1.000
_cell.angle_alpha   90.00
_cell.angle_beta   90.00
_cell.angle_gamma   90.00
#
_symmetry.space_group_name_H-M   'P 1'
#
loop_
_entity.id
_entity.type
_entity.pdbx_description
1 polymer ?
#
loop_
_entity_poly.entity_id
_entity_poly.type
_entity_poly.pdbx_seq_one_letter_code
_entity_poly.pdbx_strand_id
1 'polypeptide(L)'
;MSKSCKGHEVDLMHFSIGKAIPGRLYGGNLLDNSEGNGGDRFGHLVDLYCWNPHCRYLDGYGPSVNDTSAQNDWKGTWWHSSLTLSGFINDDSPYSSSNQSGAYYFEFSRPLRTMDRLQQDAQFTIGKASKTSVAFWYPMDGKPWHGSGHFSISCDWILLDILPDSSKLTKVPQRSSWDAATAFSLLFSVVAFCISIFVGAESREPRTSLLHL
;
A
#
# COMPACT_ATOMS: atom_id res chain seq x y z
N MET A 1 -21.97 24.28 -10.01
CA MET A 1 -20.53 24.25 -9.67
C MET A 1 -19.73 24.33 -10.96
N SER A 2 -18.64 25.09 -10.97
CA SER A 2 -17.72 25.20 -12.11
C SER A 2 -17.15 23.81 -12.45
N LYS A 3 -17.20 23.41 -13.72
CA LYS A 3 -16.60 22.14 -14.22
C LYS A 3 -15.10 22.27 -14.50
N SER A 4 -14.46 23.35 -14.06
CA SER A 4 -13.04 23.59 -14.27
C SER A 4 -12.20 22.77 -13.29
N CYS A 5 -11.24 21.97 -13.79
CA CYS A 5 -10.25 21.26 -12.97
C CYS A 5 -9.12 22.17 -12.46
N LYS A 6 -9.45 23.41 -12.05
CA LYS A 6 -8.49 24.34 -11.43
C LYS A 6 -8.75 24.35 -9.93
N GLY A 7 -7.75 24.10 -9.10
CA GLY A 7 -7.96 24.03 -7.66
C GLY A 7 -6.81 23.39 -6.88
N HIS A 8 -7.08 23.05 -5.62
CA HIS A 8 -6.14 22.34 -4.75
C HIS A 8 -6.15 20.87 -5.12
N GLU A 9 -4.97 20.36 -5.45
CA GLU A 9 -4.75 18.94 -5.68
C GLU A 9 -4.81 18.19 -4.35
N VAL A 10 -5.61 17.14 -4.32
CA VAL A 10 -5.85 16.28 -3.17
C VAL A 10 -5.58 14.86 -3.61
N ASP A 11 -4.55 14.26 -3.02
CA ASP A 11 -4.30 12.83 -3.02
C ASP A 11 -5.44 12.11 -2.30
N LEU A 12 -5.94 11.05 -2.91
CA LEU A 12 -7.15 10.35 -2.54
C LEU A 12 -6.94 8.84 -2.68
N MET A 13 -6.85 8.16 -1.54
CA MET A 13 -7.08 6.72 -1.49
C MET A 13 -8.57 6.40 -1.44
N HIS A 14 -9.03 5.51 -2.32
CA HIS A 14 -10.39 5.00 -2.28
C HIS A 14 -10.42 3.48 -2.08
N PHE A 15 -10.98 3.06 -0.94
CA PHE A 15 -11.23 1.66 -0.64
C PHE A 15 -12.71 1.29 -0.80
N SER A 16 -13.00 0.22 -1.54
CA SER A 16 -14.35 -0.31 -1.71
C SER A 16 -14.41 -1.78 -1.28
N ILE A 17 -15.23 -2.07 -0.27
CA ILE A 17 -15.38 -3.45 0.20
C ILE A 17 -15.98 -4.31 -0.92
N GLY A 18 -17.22 -4.10 -1.36
CA GLY A 18 -17.78 -4.85 -2.50
C GLY A 18 -17.59 -6.38 -2.38
N LYS A 19 -16.71 -6.97 -3.19
CA LYS A 19 -16.30 -8.40 -3.16
C LYS A 19 -14.94 -8.65 -2.47
N ALA A 20 -14.42 -7.67 -1.76
CA ALA A 20 -13.16 -7.76 -1.05
C ALA A 20 -13.27 -8.81 0.05
N ILE A 21 -12.22 -9.60 0.19
CA ILE A 21 -12.11 -10.64 1.20
C ILE A 21 -11.57 -9.99 2.47
N PRO A 22 -12.21 -10.17 3.63
CA PRO A 22 -11.70 -9.66 4.89
C PRO A 22 -10.28 -10.17 5.18
N GLY A 23 -9.41 -9.30 5.69
CA GLY A 23 -8.03 -9.62 6.02
C GLY A 23 -7.08 -9.73 4.82
N ARG A 24 -7.58 -9.74 3.58
CA ARG A 24 -6.71 -9.71 2.39
C ARG A 24 -6.11 -8.31 2.21
N LEU A 25 -4.83 -8.28 1.83
CA LEU A 25 -4.13 -7.06 1.47
C LEU A 25 -4.44 -6.66 0.01
N TYR A 26 -4.79 -5.39 -0.20
CA TYR A 26 -5.09 -4.75 -1.48
C TYR A 26 -4.18 -3.56 -1.74
N GLY A 27 -4.03 -3.16 -3.00
CA GLY A 27 -3.15 -2.06 -3.43
C GLY A 27 -1.65 -2.42 -3.40
N GLY A 28 -0.81 -1.51 -3.88
CA GLY A 28 0.65 -1.55 -3.75
C GLY A 28 1.33 -2.87 -4.11
N ASN A 29 0.88 -3.54 -5.17
CA ASN A 29 1.46 -4.79 -5.63
C ASN A 29 2.30 -4.59 -6.90
N LEU A 30 3.34 -5.43 -7.04
CA LEU A 30 4.31 -5.31 -8.13
C LEU A 30 3.70 -5.44 -9.52
N LEU A 31 2.63 -6.23 -9.66
CA LEU A 31 2.00 -6.47 -10.94
C LEU A 31 1.20 -5.23 -11.39
N ASP A 32 0.40 -4.64 -10.51
CA ASP A 32 -0.36 -3.43 -10.83
C ASP A 32 0.55 -2.21 -10.98
N ASN A 33 1.55 -2.06 -10.10
CA ASN A 33 2.51 -0.97 -10.24
C ASN A 33 3.35 -1.09 -11.52
N SER A 34 3.46 -2.28 -12.14
CA SER A 34 4.11 -2.43 -13.45
C SER A 34 3.29 -1.85 -14.61
N GLU A 35 1.99 -1.63 -14.42
CA GLU A 35 1.13 -0.93 -15.38
C GLU A 35 1.29 0.60 -15.30
N GLY A 36 2.01 1.10 -14.29
CA GLY A 36 2.38 2.50 -14.19
C GLY A 36 1.21 3.43 -13.87
N ASN A 37 0.25 2.95 -13.07
CA ASN A 37 -0.88 3.76 -12.63
C ASN A 37 -1.33 3.40 -11.20
N GLY A 38 -2.16 4.25 -10.59
CA GLY A 38 -2.72 4.05 -9.26
C GLY A 38 -3.79 2.93 -9.15
N GLY A 39 -4.00 2.15 -10.20
CA GLY A 39 -5.00 1.10 -10.25
C GLY A 39 -4.71 -0.08 -9.32
N ASP A 40 -5.76 -0.85 -9.07
CA ASP A 40 -5.68 -2.18 -8.43
C ASP A 40 -6.56 -3.10 -9.27
N ARG A 41 -6.00 -4.18 -9.81
CA ARG A 41 -6.74 -5.11 -10.68
C ARG A 41 -7.93 -5.76 -9.98
N PHE A 42 -7.88 -5.84 -8.66
CA PHE A 42 -8.99 -6.35 -7.85
C PHE A 42 -10.05 -5.27 -7.59
N GLY A 43 -9.73 -3.99 -7.83
CA GLY A 43 -10.66 -2.87 -7.79
C GLY A 43 -11.09 -2.46 -6.38
N HIS A 44 -10.32 -2.83 -5.35
CA HIS A 44 -10.70 -2.63 -3.96
C HIS A 44 -9.93 -1.50 -3.28
N LEU A 45 -8.69 -1.23 -3.68
CA LEU A 45 -7.91 -0.10 -3.16
C LEU A 45 -7.19 0.57 -4.31
N VAL A 46 -7.65 1.74 -4.71
CA VAL A 46 -7.06 2.52 -5.79
C VAL A 46 -6.48 3.83 -5.26
N ASP A 47 -5.36 4.22 -5.87
CA ASP A 47 -4.67 5.49 -5.65
C ASP A 47 -5.11 6.49 -6.73
N LEU A 48 -5.56 7.65 -6.25
CA LEU A 48 -6.19 8.67 -7.07
C LEU A 48 -5.73 10.03 -6.60
N TYR A 49 -6.02 11.01 -7.43
CA TYR A 49 -5.93 12.40 -7.06
C TYR A 49 -7.10 13.18 -7.66
N CYS A 50 -7.42 14.33 -7.05
CA CYS A 50 -8.48 15.18 -7.53
C CYS A 50 -8.26 16.67 -7.23
N TRP A 51 -8.84 17.53 -8.06
CA TRP A 51 -8.91 18.98 -7.78
C TRP A 51 -10.28 19.42 -7.25
N ASN A 52 -11.30 18.62 -7.56
CA ASN A 52 -12.68 18.76 -7.11
C ASN A 52 -13.42 17.43 -7.36
N PRO A 53 -14.64 17.26 -6.84
CA PRO A 53 -15.39 16.00 -6.98
C PRO A 53 -15.69 15.55 -8.43
N HIS A 54 -15.58 16.44 -9.42
CA HIS A 54 -15.80 16.14 -10.83
C HIS A 54 -14.51 15.90 -11.63
N CYS A 55 -13.35 16.21 -11.04
CA CYS A 55 -12.03 16.09 -11.66
C CYS A 55 -11.19 15.15 -10.81
N ARG A 56 -11.48 13.86 -10.93
CA ARG A 56 -10.79 12.77 -10.23
C ARG A 56 -10.20 11.81 -11.25
N TYR A 57 -8.94 11.46 -11.06
CA TYR A 57 -8.20 10.59 -11.95
C TYR A 57 -7.41 9.58 -11.12
N LEU A 58 -7.12 8.42 -11.70
CA LEU A 58 -6.11 7.51 -11.13
C LEU A 58 -4.74 8.15 -11.30
N ASP A 59 -3.81 7.87 -10.39
CA ASP A 59 -2.44 8.36 -10.55
C ASP A 59 -1.82 7.83 -11.84
N GLY A 60 -0.97 8.65 -12.45
CA GLY A 60 -0.42 8.40 -13.78
C GLY A 60 -1.36 8.74 -14.93
N TYR A 61 -2.64 9.03 -14.67
CA TYR A 61 -3.57 9.53 -15.70
C TYR A 61 -3.98 10.95 -15.42
N GLY A 62 -3.99 11.79 -16.44
CA GLY A 62 -4.46 13.17 -16.33
C GLY A 62 -5.19 13.63 -17.58
N PRO A 63 -5.84 14.80 -17.52
CA PRO A 63 -6.58 15.34 -18.66
C PRO A 63 -5.70 15.65 -19.88
N SER A 64 -4.38 15.79 -19.69
CA SER A 64 -3.44 16.18 -20.74
C SER A 64 -2.16 15.34 -20.82
N VAL A 65 -1.87 14.49 -19.82
CA VAL A 65 -0.63 13.72 -19.73
C VAL A 65 -0.90 12.39 -19.06
N ASN A 66 -0.32 11.31 -19.59
CA ASN A 66 -0.19 10.03 -18.89
C ASN A 66 1.28 9.84 -18.49
N ASP A 67 1.52 9.54 -17.21
CA ASP A 67 2.82 9.13 -16.68
C ASP A 67 2.75 7.66 -16.29
N THR A 68 3.54 6.83 -16.96
CA THR A 68 3.61 5.39 -16.71
C THR A 68 4.54 5.03 -15.54
N SER A 69 4.98 6.02 -14.75
CA SER A 69 5.80 5.80 -13.56
C SER A 69 5.04 5.96 -12.24
N ALA A 70 3.77 6.36 -12.31
CA ALA A 70 2.89 6.40 -11.15
C ALA A 70 2.64 4.99 -10.62
N GLN A 71 2.40 4.89 -9.32
CA GLN A 71 2.20 3.64 -8.62
C GLN A 71 1.00 3.78 -7.70
N ASN A 72 0.38 2.65 -7.36
CA ASN A 72 -0.48 2.62 -6.20
C ASN A 72 0.41 2.51 -4.97
N ASP A 73 0.62 3.61 -4.27
CA ASP A 73 1.52 3.65 -3.11
C ASP A 73 0.84 3.21 -1.82
N TRP A 74 -0.47 2.98 -1.88
CA TRP A 74 -1.26 2.51 -0.77
C TRP A 74 -1.38 0.99 -0.73
N LYS A 75 -1.41 0.49 0.49
CA LYS A 75 -1.81 -0.87 0.82
C LYS A 75 -2.87 -0.82 1.91
N GLY A 76 -3.81 -1.74 1.86
CA GLY A 76 -4.84 -1.76 2.88
C GLY A 76 -5.56 -3.08 3.00
N THR A 77 -6.16 -3.25 4.17
CA THR A 77 -6.97 -4.40 4.53
C THR A 77 -8.16 -3.92 5.33
N TRP A 78 -9.17 -4.79 5.42
CA TRP A 78 -10.37 -4.51 6.18
C TRP A 78 -10.82 -5.76 6.94
N TRP A 79 -11.54 -5.55 8.04
CA TRP A 79 -12.12 -6.60 8.86
C TRP A 79 -13.42 -6.12 9.49
N HIS A 80 -14.30 -7.04 9.89
CA HIS A 80 -15.48 -6.72 10.69
C HIS A 80 -15.52 -7.57 11.96
N SER A 81 -15.86 -6.98 13.11
CA SER A 81 -15.79 -7.66 14.42
C SER A 81 -16.64 -8.92 14.56
N SER A 82 -17.65 -9.12 13.69
CA SER A 82 -18.47 -10.33 13.68
C SER A 82 -17.77 -11.54 13.04
N LEU A 83 -16.71 -11.32 12.27
CA LEU A 83 -15.97 -12.39 11.60
C LEU A 83 -15.12 -13.14 12.63
N THR A 84 -15.18 -14.47 12.59
CA THR A 84 -14.36 -15.34 13.43
C THR A 84 -13.20 -15.93 12.62
N LEU A 85 -12.07 -16.20 13.27
CA LEU A 85 -10.78 -16.54 12.64
C LEU A 85 -10.74 -17.87 11.84
N SER A 86 -11.83 -18.61 11.69
CA SER A 86 -11.85 -19.92 11.02
C SER A 86 -12.62 -19.91 9.69
N GLY A 87 -11.89 -19.82 8.57
CA GLY A 87 -12.27 -20.33 7.25
C GLY A 87 -13.64 -19.89 6.72
N PHE A 88 -13.67 -18.72 6.08
CA PHE A 88 -14.87 -18.04 5.60
C PHE A 88 -15.83 -18.90 4.73
N ILE A 89 -17.15 -18.75 4.91
CA ILE A 89 -18.26 -19.37 4.14
C ILE A 89 -19.22 -18.32 3.56
N ASN A 90 -20.15 -18.75 2.69
CA ASN A 90 -21.02 -17.89 1.86
C ASN A 90 -21.83 -16.79 2.61
N ASP A 91 -22.01 -16.87 3.93
CA ASP A 91 -22.68 -15.85 4.76
C ASP A 91 -21.73 -14.74 5.27
N ASP A 92 -20.42 -14.82 4.98
CA ASP A 92 -19.42 -13.77 5.25
C ASP A 92 -19.52 -12.60 4.26
N SER A 93 -20.77 -12.20 4.01
CA SER A 93 -21.09 -10.90 3.44
C SER A 93 -20.28 -9.83 4.17
N PRO A 94 -19.69 -8.87 3.46
CA PRO A 94 -18.98 -7.78 4.11
C PRO A 94 -19.88 -6.95 5.01
N TYR A 95 -21.18 -7.01 4.74
CA TYR A 95 -22.23 -6.53 5.60
C TYR A 95 -22.60 -7.67 6.54
N SER A 96 -22.60 -7.40 7.84
CA SER A 96 -23.08 -8.36 8.83
C SER A 96 -24.43 -8.95 8.42
N SER A 97 -24.73 -10.19 8.82
CA SER A 97 -26.09 -10.73 8.68
C SER A 97 -27.09 -9.71 9.26
N SER A 98 -28.23 -9.52 8.60
CA SER A 98 -29.25 -8.55 9.02
C SER A 98 -29.45 -8.56 10.55
N ASN A 99 -29.27 -7.40 11.19
CA ASN A 99 -29.40 -7.15 12.64
C ASN A 99 -28.21 -7.55 13.54
N GLN A 100 -27.04 -7.89 13.00
CA GLN A 100 -25.83 -8.01 13.83
C GLN A 100 -25.03 -6.71 13.85
N SER A 101 -24.91 -6.10 15.02
CA SER A 101 -24.03 -4.94 15.24
C SER A 101 -22.56 -5.37 15.27
N GLY A 102 -21.67 -4.48 14.82
CA GLY A 102 -20.24 -4.69 14.91
C GLY A 102 -19.46 -3.44 14.48
N ALA A 103 -18.14 -3.58 14.46
CA ALA A 103 -17.22 -2.55 14.04
C ALA A 103 -16.48 -2.97 12.77
N TYR A 104 -16.44 -2.07 11.79
CA TYR A 104 -15.52 -2.19 10.66
C TYR A 104 -14.16 -1.62 11.05
N TYR A 105 -13.13 -2.40 10.79
CA TYR A 105 -11.74 -1.99 10.92
C TYR A 105 -11.15 -1.86 9.53
N PHE A 106 -10.48 -0.75 9.28
CA PHE A 106 -9.69 -0.54 8.07
C PHE A 106 -8.28 -0.18 8.50
N GLU A 107 -7.30 -0.80 7.87
CA GLU A 107 -5.90 -0.47 8.07
C GLU A 107 -5.30 -0.12 6.73
N PHE A 108 -4.64 1.04 6.67
CA PHE A 108 -4.01 1.55 5.46
C PHE A 108 -2.56 1.90 5.76
N SER A 109 -1.69 1.68 4.78
CA SER A 109 -0.28 2.02 4.86
C SER A 109 0.21 2.53 3.52
N ARG A 110 1.16 3.46 3.56
CA ARG A 110 1.91 3.94 2.40
C ARG A 110 3.27 4.48 2.84
N PRO A 111 4.25 4.60 1.94
CA PRO A 111 5.43 5.41 2.18
C PRO A 111 5.07 6.87 2.48
N LEU A 112 5.81 7.51 3.40
CA LEU A 112 5.67 8.96 3.64
C LEU A 112 6.07 9.79 2.41
N ARG A 113 6.98 9.24 1.60
CA ARG A 113 7.49 9.82 0.37
C ARG A 113 7.26 8.82 -0.75
N THR A 114 6.62 9.26 -1.80
CA THR A 114 6.38 8.44 -2.98
C THR A 114 7.31 8.84 -4.12
N MET A 115 7.34 8.02 -5.17
CA MET A 115 8.13 8.27 -6.37
C MET A 115 7.38 9.11 -7.41
N ASP A 116 6.20 9.61 -7.07
CA ASP A 116 5.37 10.42 -7.95
C ASP A 116 6.10 11.70 -8.40
N ARG A 117 6.20 11.84 -9.72
CA ARG A 117 6.86 12.96 -10.41
C ARG A 117 5.90 14.06 -10.81
N LEU A 118 4.60 13.76 -10.84
CA LEU A 118 3.55 14.67 -11.28
C LEU A 118 2.95 15.49 -10.13
N GLN A 119 3.34 15.22 -8.88
CA GLN A 119 2.82 15.87 -7.67
C GLN A 119 1.32 15.60 -7.42
N GLN A 120 0.85 14.47 -7.92
CA GLN A 120 -0.45 13.86 -7.63
C GLN A 120 -0.54 13.41 -6.17
N ASP A 121 0.59 12.95 -5.63
CA ASP A 121 0.67 12.38 -4.30
C ASP A 121 1.02 13.41 -3.22
N ALA A 122 0.30 13.32 -2.10
CA ALA A 122 0.63 14.00 -0.87
C ALA A 122 1.94 13.46 -0.30
N GLN A 123 2.92 14.36 -0.17
CA GLN A 123 4.22 14.03 0.39
C GLN A 123 4.28 14.40 1.87
N PHE A 124 4.37 13.39 2.73
CA PHE A 124 4.43 13.56 4.16
C PHE A 124 5.88 13.75 4.65
N THR A 125 6.07 14.56 5.68
CA THR A 125 7.38 14.77 6.33
C THR A 125 7.23 14.73 7.83
N ILE A 126 8.10 13.96 8.48
CA ILE A 126 8.19 13.89 9.93
C ILE A 126 8.43 15.30 10.50
N GLY A 127 7.68 15.67 11.53
CA GLY A 127 7.69 16.97 12.17
C GLY A 127 6.84 18.03 11.45
N LYS A 128 6.11 17.68 10.39
CA LYS A 128 5.19 18.60 9.70
C LYS A 128 3.74 18.14 9.82
N ALA A 129 2.86 19.12 9.94
CA ALA A 129 1.42 18.94 9.86
C ALA A 129 0.97 18.82 8.40
N SER A 130 0.07 17.88 8.14
CA SER A 130 -0.64 17.74 6.86
C SER A 130 -2.15 17.86 7.09
N LYS A 131 -2.91 18.20 6.05
CA LYS A 131 -4.38 18.22 6.12
C LYS A 131 -4.92 16.90 5.61
N THR A 132 -5.86 16.31 6.33
CA THR A 132 -6.54 15.08 5.91
C THR A 132 -8.04 15.14 6.20
N SER A 133 -8.79 14.29 5.53
CA SER A 133 -10.21 14.07 5.77
C SER A 133 -10.54 12.63 5.44
N VAL A 134 -11.54 12.07 6.10
CA VAL A 134 -12.00 10.69 5.88
C VAL A 134 -13.50 10.72 5.74
N ALA A 135 -13.99 10.09 4.68
CA ALA A 135 -15.39 9.92 4.40
C ALA A 135 -15.73 8.43 4.26
N PHE A 136 -16.90 8.04 4.78
CA PHE A 136 -17.38 6.66 4.81
C PHE A 136 -18.79 6.59 4.23
N TRP A 137 -18.98 5.75 3.23
CA TRP A 137 -20.28 5.49 2.60
C TRP A 137 -20.82 4.15 3.08
N TYR A 138 -22.04 4.16 3.59
CA TYR A 138 -22.71 2.95 4.07
C TYR A 138 -24.20 3.00 3.70
N PRO A 139 -24.77 1.93 3.11
CA PRO A 139 -26.19 1.86 2.82
C PRO A 139 -27.00 1.79 4.12
N MET A 140 -27.87 2.77 4.34
CA MET A 140 -28.76 2.83 5.51
C MET A 140 -30.19 2.48 5.10
N ASP A 141 -30.93 1.80 5.99
CA ASP A 141 -32.36 1.50 5.83
C ASP A 141 -32.73 0.78 4.52
N GLY A 142 -31.85 -0.11 4.05
CA GLY A 142 -32.05 -0.85 2.81
C GLY A 142 -31.95 0.00 1.53
N LYS A 143 -31.52 1.26 1.64
CA LYS A 143 -31.30 2.14 0.49
C LYS A 143 -29.83 2.09 0.07
N PRO A 144 -29.54 2.06 -1.25
CA PRO A 144 -28.18 2.23 -1.74
C PRO A 144 -27.57 3.54 -1.26
N TRP A 145 -26.25 3.55 -1.04
CA TRP A 145 -25.53 4.79 -0.81
C TRP A 145 -25.61 5.69 -2.06
N HIS A 146 -25.55 7.01 -1.86
CA HIS A 146 -25.46 7.99 -2.95
C HIS A 146 -24.26 8.91 -2.71
N GLY A 147 -23.76 9.58 -3.75
CA GLY A 147 -22.48 10.32 -3.68
C GLY A 147 -22.39 11.34 -2.54
N SER A 148 -23.48 12.06 -2.25
CA SER A 148 -23.54 13.03 -1.15
C SER A 148 -23.87 12.43 0.23
N GLY A 149 -24.25 11.16 0.32
CA GLY A 149 -24.74 10.51 1.55
C GLY A 149 -23.63 9.76 2.28
N HIS A 150 -22.61 10.48 2.74
CA HIS A 150 -21.49 9.91 3.50
C HIS A 150 -21.43 10.45 4.92
N PHE A 151 -20.81 9.66 5.79
CA PHE A 151 -20.33 10.10 7.07
C PHE A 151 -18.94 10.70 6.90
N SER A 152 -18.67 11.81 7.57
CA SER A 152 -17.34 12.42 7.61
C SER A 152 -16.90 12.54 9.07
N ILE A 153 -15.60 12.41 9.31
CA ILE A 153 -15.02 12.59 10.64
C ILE A 153 -15.02 14.06 11.09
N SER A 154 -15.17 15.00 10.14
CA SER A 154 -15.19 16.44 10.40
C SER A 154 -15.86 17.20 9.24
N CYS A 155 -16.39 18.39 9.51
CA CYS A 155 -16.90 19.31 8.49
C CYS A 155 -15.78 20.09 7.76
N ASP A 156 -14.57 20.07 8.30
CA ASP A 156 -13.38 20.71 7.75
C ASP A 156 -12.18 19.75 7.82
N TRP A 157 -11.08 20.09 7.14
CA TRP A 157 -9.82 19.38 7.20
C TRP A 157 -9.33 19.20 8.63
N ILE A 158 -8.90 17.99 8.98
CA ILE A 158 -8.23 17.70 10.24
C ILE A 158 -6.71 17.70 10.03
N LEU A 159 -5.96 18.06 11.08
CA LEU A 159 -4.50 18.02 11.05
C LEU A 159 -4.01 16.59 11.32
N LEU A 160 -3.12 16.12 10.46
CA LEU A 160 -2.34 14.90 10.62
C LEU A 160 -0.88 15.28 10.87
N ASP A 161 -0.46 15.19 12.13
CA ASP A 161 0.90 15.47 12.56
C ASP A 161 1.68 14.15 12.66
N ILE A 162 2.73 14.04 11.84
CA ILE A 162 3.67 12.91 11.95
C ILE A 162 4.78 13.36 12.89
N LEU A 163 4.67 13.00 14.15
CA LEU A 163 5.63 13.43 15.16
C LEU A 163 6.99 12.72 14.97
N PRO A 164 8.12 13.41 15.16
CA PRO A 164 9.40 12.75 15.29
C PRO A 164 9.38 11.86 16.54
N ASP A 165 10.11 10.74 16.50
CA ASP A 165 10.25 9.88 17.66
C ASP A 165 10.85 10.69 18.83
N SER A 166 10.03 10.99 19.83
CA SER A 166 10.45 11.65 21.06
C SER A 166 10.84 10.65 22.15
N SER A 167 11.05 9.37 21.81
CA SER A 167 11.44 8.36 22.77
C SER A 167 12.89 8.57 23.23
N LYS A 168 13.05 9.29 24.35
CA LYS A 168 13.97 8.79 25.38
C LYS A 168 13.39 7.49 25.94
N LEU A 169 13.32 6.45 25.11
CA LEU A 169 13.20 5.10 25.63
C LEU A 169 14.54 4.84 26.32
N THR A 170 14.52 4.66 27.64
CA THR A 170 15.66 4.14 28.37
C THR A 170 16.19 2.97 27.57
N LYS A 171 17.44 3.08 27.10
CA LYS A 171 18.15 2.08 26.33
C LYS A 171 18.21 0.80 27.17
N VAL A 172 17.16 -0.02 27.08
CA VAL A 172 17.27 -1.43 27.41
C VAL A 172 18.31 -1.94 26.41
N PRO A 173 19.39 -2.60 26.84
CA PRO A 173 20.33 -3.19 25.91
C PRO A 173 19.61 -4.31 25.16
N GLN A 174 18.97 -3.97 24.06
CA GLN A 174 18.37 -4.92 23.15
C GLN A 174 19.54 -5.53 22.36
N ARG A 175 20.14 -6.59 22.89
CA ARG A 175 20.98 -7.50 22.09
C ARG A 175 20.04 -8.16 21.09
N SER A 176 19.90 -7.56 19.91
CA SER A 176 19.14 -8.15 18.81
C SER A 176 19.92 -9.34 18.26
N SER A 177 19.31 -10.52 18.21
CA SER A 177 19.86 -11.72 17.55
C SER A 177 19.89 -11.58 16.02
N TRP A 178 19.21 -10.57 15.49
CA TRP A 178 19.04 -10.30 14.06
C TRP A 178 20.32 -9.78 13.41
N ASP A 179 21.12 -8.99 14.15
CA ASP A 179 22.41 -8.49 13.65
C ASP A 179 23.41 -9.64 13.40
N ALA A 180 23.41 -10.65 14.27
CA ALA A 180 24.25 -11.82 14.12
C ALA A 180 23.81 -12.67 12.92
N ALA A 181 22.50 -12.95 12.78
CA ALA A 181 21.98 -13.74 11.67
C ALA A 181 22.26 -13.09 10.30
N THR A 182 22.20 -11.75 10.23
CA THR A 182 22.52 -10.98 9.02
C THR A 182 24.01 -11.05 8.69
N ALA A 183 24.88 -10.90 9.70
CA ALA A 183 26.33 -11.04 9.52
C ALA A 183 26.74 -12.45 9.07
N PHE A 184 26.13 -13.50 9.65
CA PHE A 184 26.37 -14.88 9.21
C PHE A 184 25.86 -15.13 7.80
N SER A 185 24.69 -14.58 7.44
CA SER A 185 24.15 -14.72 6.08
C SER A 185 25.06 -14.07 5.02
N LEU A 186 25.63 -12.91 5.34
CA LEU A 186 26.64 -12.25 4.48
C LEU A 186 27.93 -13.08 4.39
N LEU A 187 28.40 -13.66 5.49
CA LEU A 187 29.58 -14.51 5.48
C LEU A 187 29.37 -15.76 4.61
N PHE A 188 28.24 -16.44 4.77
CA PHE A 188 27.93 -17.64 3.99
C PHE A 188 27.75 -17.33 2.50
N SER A 189 27.17 -16.17 2.14
CA SER A 189 27.02 -15.78 0.73
C SER A 189 28.37 -15.50 0.07
N VAL A 190 29.30 -14.85 0.77
CA VAL A 190 30.68 -14.63 0.30
C VAL A 190 31.42 -15.96 0.14
N VAL A 191 31.32 -16.87 1.12
CA VAL A 191 31.96 -18.19 1.05
C VAL A 191 31.41 -18.99 -0.13
N ALA A 192 30.09 -19.04 -0.30
CA ALA A 192 29.45 -19.72 -1.41
C ALA A 192 29.89 -19.15 -2.77
N PHE A 193 30.00 -17.83 -2.89
CA PHE A 193 30.50 -17.17 -4.10
C PHE A 193 31.96 -17.55 -4.41
N CYS A 194 32.85 -17.54 -3.41
CA CYS A 194 34.24 -17.96 -3.57
C CYS A 194 34.36 -19.43 -4.00
N ILE A 195 33.57 -20.33 -3.39
CA ILE A 195 33.55 -21.75 -3.77
C ILE A 195 33.05 -21.90 -5.21
N SER A 196 32.03 -21.15 -5.62
CA SER A 196 31.50 -21.20 -6.99
C SER A 196 32.54 -20.78 -8.05
N ILE A 197 33.38 -19.79 -7.74
CA ILE A 197 34.50 -19.38 -8.60
C ILE A 197 35.55 -20.49 -8.65
N PHE A 198 35.92 -21.08 -7.52
CA PHE A 198 36.91 -22.16 -7.46
C PHE A 198 36.47 -23.38 -8.27
N VAL A 199 35.25 -23.88 -8.04
CA VAL A 199 34.69 -25.01 -8.80
C VAL A 199 34.53 -24.66 -10.28
N GLY A 200 34.14 -23.43 -10.61
CA GLY A 200 34.05 -22.94 -11.97
C GLY A 200 35.41 -22.81 -12.68
N ALA A 201 36.48 -22.53 -11.94
CA ALA A 201 37.84 -22.47 -12.46
C ALA A 201 38.45 -23.87 -12.64
N GLU A 202 38.21 -24.78 -11.70
CA GLU A 202 38.72 -26.16 -11.72
C GLU A 202 38.02 -27.01 -12.79
N SER A 203 36.71 -26.79 -13.02
CA SER A 203 35.98 -27.40 -14.16
C SER A 203 36.40 -26.86 -15.54
N ARG A 204 37.21 -25.79 -15.57
CA ARG A 204 37.77 -25.20 -16.80
C ARG A 204 39.23 -25.57 -17.05
N GLU A 205 39.85 -26.39 -16.20
CA GLU A 205 41.20 -26.88 -16.46
C GLU A 205 41.17 -27.84 -17.67
N PRO A 206 41.88 -27.55 -18.77
CA PRO A 206 41.89 -28.42 -19.95
C PRO A 206 42.63 -29.72 -19.60
N ARG A 207 41.95 -30.87 -19.71
CA ARG A 207 42.63 -32.17 -19.81
C ARG A 207 43.59 -32.13 -21.00
N THR A 208 44.85 -31.87 -20.72
CA THR A 208 45.94 -32.08 -21.68
C THR A 208 46.09 -33.59 -21.83
N SER A 209 45.54 -34.11 -22.92
CA SER A 209 45.87 -35.45 -23.39
C SER A 209 47.35 -35.45 -23.79
N LEU A 210 48.16 -36.20 -23.07
CA LEU A 210 49.49 -36.61 -23.49
C LEU A 210 49.52 -38.13 -23.38
N LEU A 211 49.48 -38.80 -24.54
CA LEU A 211 50.23 -40.03 -24.85
C LEU A 211 50.02 -40.35 -26.33
N HIS A 212 51.01 -39.94 -27.14
CA HIS A 212 51.38 -40.65 -28.36
C HIS A 212 52.44 -41.69 -27.96
N LEU A 213 52.30 -42.89 -28.55
CA LEU A 213 53.06 -44.15 -28.41
C LEU A 213 52.54 -45.12 -27.36
#